data_AF-A0A3B0YNH4-F1
#
_entry.id   AF-A0A3B0YNH4-F1
#
_cell.length_a   1.000
_cell.length_b   1.000
_cell.length_c   1.000
_cell.angle_alpha   90.00
_cell.angle_beta   90.00
_cell.angle_gamma   90.00
#
_symmetry.space_group_name_H-M   'P 1'
#
loop_
_entity.id
_entity.type
_entity.pdbx_description
1 polymer ?
#
loop_
_entity_poly.entity_id
_entity_poly.type
_entity_poly.pdbx_seq_one_letter_code
_entity_poly.pdbx_strand_id
1 'polypeptide(L)'
;MNNSDKSRSPAPRIWVLAGRKAGDNTQLQALAEALGQPFETKCIRNRAFELLTNVLLGVTLAGVDRKHSDKLAPPWPDLVLTAGRRNEPVARWIRKQSGGKTRLVHVGRPWAPLECFDLIITTPQYDLPDQPNVLTVDLPLHGLTREVLDQAYNEWISHFSHLPEPRWVVLLGGDSGPFVFT
;
A
#
# COMPACT_ATOMS: atom_id res chain seq x y z
N MET A 1 -15.05 38.69 24.00
CA MET A 1 -14.68 37.38 24.57
C MET A 1 -14.43 36.44 23.40
N ASN A 2 -13.18 36.01 23.27
CA ASN A 2 -12.62 35.31 22.12
C ASN A 2 -13.24 33.92 21.98
N ASN A 3 -13.77 33.59 20.79
CA ASN A 3 -13.89 32.20 20.38
C ASN A 3 -12.88 31.95 19.27
N SER A 4 -11.97 31.04 19.57
CA SER A 4 -10.78 30.66 18.82
C SER A 4 -11.10 30.20 17.41
N ASP A 5 -10.70 30.99 16.43
CA ASP A 5 -10.46 30.54 15.07
C ASP A 5 -9.20 29.65 15.08
N LYS A 6 -9.38 28.36 15.41
CA LYS A 6 -8.35 27.35 15.17
C LYS A 6 -8.21 27.26 13.66
N SER A 7 -7.19 27.93 13.12
CA SER A 7 -6.81 27.80 11.71
C SER A 7 -6.77 26.33 11.33
N ARG A 8 -7.73 25.92 10.49
CA ARG A 8 -7.84 24.55 10.00
C ARG A 8 -6.61 24.33 9.13
N SER A 9 -5.61 23.62 9.64
CA SER A 9 -4.43 23.27 8.85
C SER A 9 -4.90 22.57 7.57
N PRO A 10 -4.29 22.85 6.41
CA PRO A 10 -4.68 22.21 5.16
C PRO A 10 -4.63 20.69 5.31
N ALA A 11 -5.57 19.99 4.67
CA ALA A 11 -5.61 18.53 4.69
C ALA A 11 -4.26 17.96 4.24
N PRO A 12 -3.74 16.92 4.92
CA PRO A 12 -2.43 16.36 4.59
C PRO A 12 -2.43 15.79 3.18
N ARG A 13 -1.35 16.01 2.42
CA ARG A 13 -1.17 15.39 1.10
C ARG A 13 -0.71 13.94 1.28
N ILE A 14 -1.56 13.01 0.87
CA ILE A 14 -1.30 11.57 0.98
C ILE A 14 -0.99 11.00 -0.40
N TRP A 15 0.12 10.28 -0.53
CA TRP A 15 0.43 9.50 -1.71
C TRP A 15 0.39 7.99 -1.41
N VAL A 16 -0.27 7.24 -2.27
CA VAL A 16 -0.28 5.78 -2.26
C VAL A 16 0.65 5.27 -3.36
N LEU A 17 1.70 4.53 -3.02
CA LEU A 17 2.59 3.93 -4.02
C LEU A 17 2.06 2.57 -4.46
N ALA A 18 1.39 2.54 -5.61
CA ALA A 18 0.89 1.31 -6.21
C ALA A 18 1.98 0.62 -7.03
N GLY A 19 2.10 -0.71 -6.86
CA GLY A 19 3.05 -1.55 -7.58
C GLY A 19 2.35 -2.60 -8.46
N ARG A 20 3.08 -3.65 -8.83
CA ARG A 20 2.55 -4.77 -9.64
C ARG A 20 1.60 -5.67 -8.85
N LYS A 21 1.79 -5.82 -7.54
CA LYS A 21 1.10 -6.82 -6.72
C LYS A 21 -0.29 -6.32 -6.34
N ALA A 22 -1.34 -6.98 -6.85
CA ALA A 22 -2.72 -6.63 -6.58
C ALA A 22 -3.05 -6.64 -5.08
N GLY A 23 -2.63 -7.67 -4.33
CA GLY A 23 -2.89 -7.76 -2.89
C GLY A 23 -2.25 -6.65 -2.06
N ASP A 24 -1.05 -6.19 -2.44
CA ASP A 24 -0.40 -5.04 -1.79
C ASP A 24 -1.20 -3.76 -2.08
N ASN A 25 -1.61 -3.57 -3.34
CA ASN A 25 -2.38 -2.40 -3.77
C ASN A 25 -3.76 -2.35 -3.08
N THR A 26 -4.46 -3.48 -2.95
CA THR A 26 -5.76 -3.55 -2.26
C THR A 26 -5.66 -3.13 -0.80
N GLN A 27 -4.63 -3.59 -0.08
CA GLN A 27 -4.40 -3.20 1.31
C GLN A 27 -4.12 -1.70 1.45
N LEU A 28 -3.27 -1.15 0.57
CA LEU A 28 -2.95 0.28 0.58
C LEU A 28 -4.15 1.15 0.25
N GLN A 29 -4.96 0.73 -0.72
CA GLN A 29 -6.20 1.42 -1.10
C GLN A 29 -7.19 1.42 0.07
N ALA A 30 -7.43 0.26 0.69
CA ALA A 30 -8.31 0.14 1.85
C ALA A 30 -7.85 1.02 3.02
N LEU A 31 -6.54 1.05 3.29
CA LEU A 31 -5.97 1.93 4.30
C LEU A 31 -6.19 3.41 3.95
N ALA A 32 -5.94 3.80 2.71
CA ALA A 32 -6.08 5.19 2.26
C ALA A 32 -7.55 5.67 2.34
N GLU A 33 -8.50 4.82 1.93
CA GLU A 33 -9.93 5.09 2.02
C GLU A 33 -10.39 5.22 3.48
N ALA A 34 -9.92 4.32 4.36
CA ALA A 34 -10.24 4.36 5.79
C ALA A 34 -9.74 5.63 6.49
N LEU A 35 -8.69 6.29 5.99
CA LEU A 35 -8.24 7.59 6.50
C LEU A 35 -9.24 8.72 6.24
N GLY A 36 -10.16 8.55 5.27
CA GLY A 36 -11.18 9.55 4.93
C GLY A 36 -10.62 10.88 4.42
N GLN A 37 -9.36 10.91 3.98
CA GLN A 37 -8.69 12.08 3.42
C GLN A 37 -8.46 11.89 1.92
N PRO A 38 -8.41 12.96 1.11
CA PRO A 38 -8.00 12.86 -0.28
C PRO A 38 -6.58 12.30 -0.41
N PHE A 39 -6.38 11.39 -1.35
CA PHE A 39 -5.07 10.83 -1.66
C PHE A 39 -4.84 10.72 -3.17
N GLU A 40 -3.56 10.69 -3.56
CA GLU A 40 -3.14 10.44 -4.94
C GLU A 40 -2.45 9.08 -5.03
N THR A 41 -2.92 8.21 -5.93
CA THR A 41 -2.20 6.97 -6.24
C THR A 41 -1.11 7.24 -7.28
N LYS A 42 0.12 6.82 -6.99
CA LYS A 42 1.27 6.86 -7.90
C LYS A 42 1.63 5.44 -8.30
N CYS A 43 1.41 5.12 -9.57
CA CYS A 43 1.79 3.86 -10.18
C CYS A 43 3.31 3.83 -10.44
N ILE A 44 4.00 2.92 -9.75
CA ILE A 44 5.45 2.74 -9.88
C ILE A 44 5.74 1.43 -10.62
N ARG A 45 6.39 1.56 -11.78
CA ARG A 45 6.91 0.43 -12.54
C ARG A 45 8.42 0.31 -12.35
N ASN A 46 8.87 -0.92 -12.17
CA ASN A 46 10.28 -1.22 -11.87
C ASN A 46 10.92 -1.99 -13.03
N ARG A 47 12.20 -1.75 -13.25
CA ARG A 47 13.03 -2.44 -14.25
C ARG A 47 13.34 -3.87 -13.77
N ALA A 48 13.70 -4.75 -14.69
CA ALA A 48 14.01 -6.16 -14.38
C ALA A 48 15.20 -6.31 -13.40
N PHE A 49 16.20 -5.44 -13.48
CA PHE A 49 17.41 -5.46 -12.62
C PHE A 49 17.27 -4.64 -11.32
N GLU A 50 16.05 -4.27 -10.94
CA GLU A 50 15.78 -3.44 -9.76
C GLU A 50 16.34 -4.02 -8.45
N LEU A 51 16.42 -5.35 -8.34
CA LEU A 51 16.96 -6.01 -7.15
C LEU A 51 18.45 -5.69 -6.93
N LEU A 52 19.25 -5.66 -7.99
CA LEU A 52 20.66 -5.28 -7.95
C LEU A 52 20.83 -3.80 -7.57
N THR A 53 20.02 -2.91 -8.16
CA THR A 53 20.15 -1.48 -7.87
C THR A 53 19.73 -1.13 -6.45
N ASN A 54 18.70 -1.77 -5.91
CA ASN A 54 18.23 -1.47 -4.56
C ASN A 54 19.19 -1.98 -3.48
N VAL A 55 19.87 -3.10 -3.74
CA VAL A 55 20.86 -3.67 -2.83
C VAL A 55 22.17 -2.88 -2.89
N LEU A 56 22.61 -2.45 -4.08
CA LEU A 56 23.92 -1.82 -4.26
C LEU A 56 23.93 -0.29 -4.16
N LEU A 57 22.86 0.40 -4.57
CA LEU A 57 22.86 1.85 -4.77
C LEU A 57 22.07 2.63 -3.71
N GLY A 58 21.52 1.95 -2.70
CA GLY A 58 20.76 2.58 -1.62
C GLY A 58 19.50 3.30 -2.12
N VAL A 59 19.23 4.50 -1.57
CA VAL A 59 17.98 5.26 -1.82
C VAL A 59 18.06 6.03 -3.15
N THR A 60 17.82 5.34 -4.26
CA THR A 60 17.79 5.93 -5.60
C THR A 60 16.60 5.42 -6.41
N LEU A 61 16.21 6.16 -7.45
CA LEU A 61 15.21 5.71 -8.43
C LEU A 61 15.83 4.87 -9.57
N ALA A 62 17.06 4.35 -9.41
CA ALA A 62 17.76 3.63 -10.49
C ALA A 62 17.03 2.35 -10.92
N GLY A 63 16.31 1.71 -9.99
CA GLY A 63 15.45 0.55 -10.26
C GLY A 63 14.11 0.88 -10.89
N VAL A 64 13.70 2.16 -10.91
CA VAL A 64 12.38 2.60 -11.40
C VAL A 64 12.43 2.87 -12.89
N ASP A 65 11.43 2.36 -13.61
CA ASP A 65 11.18 2.76 -14.98
C ASP A 65 10.43 4.09 -15.00
N ARG A 66 11.19 5.19 -15.02
CA ARG A 66 10.66 6.56 -15.01
C ARG A 66 9.78 6.90 -16.22
N LYS A 67 9.87 6.15 -17.34
CA LYS A 67 9.05 6.43 -18.53
C LYS A 67 7.63 5.89 -18.37
N HIS A 68 7.48 4.78 -17.63
CA HIS A 68 6.20 4.10 -17.43
C HIS A 68 5.70 4.18 -15.98
N SER A 69 6.33 5.00 -15.16
CA SER A 69 5.89 5.31 -13.81
C SER A 69 5.33 6.72 -13.77
N ASP A 70 4.42 6.96 -12.83
CA ASP A 70 3.91 8.30 -12.59
C ASP A 70 5.02 9.25 -12.15
N LYS A 71 4.86 10.51 -12.53
CA LYS A 71 5.83 11.56 -12.20
C LYS A 71 5.82 11.82 -10.69
N LEU A 72 7.00 11.66 -10.08
CA LEU A 72 7.26 12.04 -8.70
C LEU A 72 7.93 13.42 -8.70
N ALA A 73 7.14 14.45 -8.40
CA ALA A 73 7.56 15.85 -8.40
C ALA A 73 6.84 16.61 -7.28
N PRO A 74 7.40 17.75 -6.81
CA PRO A 74 6.74 18.57 -5.83
C PRO A 74 5.38 19.10 -6.34
N PRO A 75 4.45 19.47 -5.44
CA PRO A 75 4.59 19.47 -3.98
C PRO A 75 4.67 18.05 -3.37
N TRP A 76 5.66 17.84 -2.50
CA TRP A 76 5.90 16.54 -1.87
C TRP A 76 4.79 16.20 -0.85
N PRO A 77 4.46 14.91 -0.68
CA PRO A 77 3.41 14.50 0.24
C PRO A 77 3.85 14.64 1.71
N ASP A 78 2.88 14.83 2.59
CA ASP A 78 3.07 14.75 4.03
C ASP A 78 3.14 13.29 4.50
N LEU A 79 2.42 12.40 3.79
CA LEU A 79 2.32 10.98 4.09
C LEU A 79 2.46 10.13 2.83
N VAL A 80 3.28 9.09 2.90
CA VAL A 80 3.36 8.04 1.88
C VAL A 80 2.92 6.71 2.48
N LEU A 81 1.93 6.09 1.84
CA LEU A 81 1.53 4.70 2.07
C LEU A 81 2.25 3.82 1.04
N THR A 82 2.96 2.81 1.51
CA THR A 82 3.77 1.93 0.65
C THR A 82 3.69 0.47 1.12
N ALA A 83 3.88 -0.45 0.20
CA ALA A 83 3.92 -1.88 0.49
C ALA A 83 4.87 -2.57 -0.48
N GLY A 84 5.47 -3.65 -0.01
CA GLY A 84 6.34 -4.49 -0.82
C GLY A 84 7.71 -3.88 -1.10
N ARG A 85 8.66 -4.78 -1.31
CA ARG A 85 10.09 -4.52 -1.49
C ARG A 85 10.43 -3.43 -2.52
N ARG A 86 9.65 -3.33 -3.61
CA ARG A 86 9.99 -2.44 -4.73
C ARG A 86 9.60 -0.98 -4.52
N ASN A 87 8.57 -0.73 -3.71
CA ASN A 87 8.08 0.63 -3.46
C ASN A 87 8.76 1.28 -2.26
N GLU A 88 9.38 0.50 -1.38
CA GLU A 88 10.11 0.98 -0.21
C GLU A 88 11.25 1.97 -0.55
N PRO A 89 12.15 1.70 -1.51
CA PRO A 89 13.22 2.65 -1.86
C PRO A 89 12.66 3.95 -2.45
N VAL A 90 11.54 3.87 -3.17
CA VAL A 90 10.85 5.04 -3.73
C VAL A 90 10.26 5.90 -2.61
N ALA A 91 9.61 5.29 -1.62
CA ALA A 91 9.10 6.00 -0.44
C ALA A 91 10.21 6.73 0.32
N ARG A 92 11.34 6.05 0.56
CA ARG A 92 12.52 6.65 1.20
C ARG A 92 13.14 7.76 0.36
N TRP A 93 13.14 7.62 -0.97
CA TRP A 93 13.60 8.66 -1.88
C TRP A 93 12.69 9.90 -1.81
N ILE A 94 11.36 9.73 -1.79
CA ILE A 94 10.39 10.83 -1.62
C ILE A 94 10.66 11.56 -0.30
N ARG A 95 10.83 10.82 0.81
CA ARG A 95 11.18 11.42 2.11
C ARG A 95 12.47 12.25 2.02
N LYS A 96 13.51 11.75 1.35
CA LYS A 96 14.73 12.51 1.11
C LYS A 96 14.47 13.79 0.31
N GLN A 97 13.68 13.73 -0.77
CA GLN A 97 13.35 14.91 -1.58
C GLN A 97 12.51 15.95 -0.82
N SER A 98 11.68 15.51 0.11
CA SER A 98 10.89 16.40 0.99
C SER A 98 11.73 17.08 2.09
N GLY A 99 13.03 16.80 2.18
CA GLY A 99 13.88 17.26 3.28
C GLY A 99 13.57 16.55 4.60
N GLY A 100 13.11 15.30 4.55
CA GLY A 100 12.78 14.47 5.72
C GLY A 100 11.37 14.68 6.30
N LYS A 101 10.55 15.54 5.67
CA LYS A 101 9.23 15.95 6.17
C LYS A 101 8.13 14.92 5.92
N THR A 102 8.22 14.16 4.83
CA THR A 102 7.26 13.09 4.52
C THR A 102 7.36 11.96 5.54
N ARG A 103 6.22 11.59 6.13
CA ARG A 103 6.05 10.40 6.97
C ARG A 103 5.83 9.16 6.11
N LEU A 104 6.39 8.03 6.51
CA LEU A 104 6.29 6.76 5.78
C LEU A 104 5.53 5.72 6.61
N VAL A 105 4.45 5.18 6.04
CA VAL A 105 3.72 4.03 6.55
C VAL A 105 3.91 2.86 5.59
N HIS A 106 4.42 1.73 6.09
CA HIS A 106 4.62 0.52 5.29
C HIS A 106 3.65 -0.59 5.70
N VAL A 107 3.01 -1.24 4.73
CA VAL A 107 2.18 -2.42 4.98
C VAL A 107 2.94 -3.70 4.61
N GLY A 108 2.95 -4.67 5.52
CA GLY A 108 3.67 -5.93 5.40
C GLY A 108 5.12 -5.85 5.92
N ARG A 109 5.99 -6.71 5.38
CA ARG A 109 7.40 -6.77 5.77
C ARG A 109 8.29 -5.91 4.86
N PRO A 110 8.86 -4.80 5.37
CA PRO A 110 9.89 -4.06 4.65
C PRO A 110 11.19 -4.89 4.54
N TRP A 111 12.02 -4.54 3.56
CA TRP A 111 13.34 -5.13 3.37
C TRP A 111 14.47 -4.24 3.91
N ALA A 112 14.26 -2.94 4.05
CA ALA A 112 15.20 -2.06 4.74
C ALA A 112 14.97 -2.09 6.26
N PRO A 113 15.89 -1.50 7.05
CA PRO A 113 15.75 -1.41 8.50
C PRO A 113 14.42 -0.76 8.90
N LEU A 114 13.78 -1.29 9.95
CA LEU A 114 12.44 -0.90 10.36
C LEU A 114 12.36 0.59 10.75
N GLU A 115 13.47 1.14 11.23
CA GLU A 115 13.65 2.54 11.65
C GLU A 115 13.57 3.52 10.47
N CYS A 116 13.63 3.02 9.23
CA CYS A 116 13.39 3.86 8.04
C CYS A 116 11.94 4.36 7.95
N PHE A 117 11.01 3.72 8.67
CA PHE A 117 9.58 3.96 8.61
C PHE A 117 9.06 4.55 9.91
N ASP A 118 8.10 5.46 9.79
CA ASP A 118 7.43 6.06 10.94
C ASP A 118 6.37 5.10 11.52
N LEU A 119 5.81 4.21 10.69
CA LEU A 119 4.94 3.11 11.10
C LEU A 119 5.02 1.94 10.11
N ILE A 120 4.98 0.73 10.63
CA ILE A 120 4.87 -0.52 9.89
C ILE A 120 3.62 -1.23 10.37
N ILE A 121 2.69 -1.53 9.47
CA ILE A 121 1.50 -2.32 9.75
C ILE A 121 1.75 -3.72 9.19
N THR A 122 1.84 -4.70 10.06
CA THR A 122 2.21 -6.07 9.70
C THR A 122 1.20 -7.09 10.22
N THR A 123 1.35 -8.34 9.82
CA THR A 123 0.59 -9.48 10.35
C THR A 123 1.54 -10.51 10.99
N PRO A 124 1.05 -11.40 11.87
CA PRO A 124 1.89 -12.37 12.57
C PRO A 124 2.74 -13.25 11.64
N GLN A 125 2.28 -13.50 10.41
CA GLN A 125 3.00 -14.31 9.42
C GLN A 125 4.41 -13.79 9.08
N TYR A 126 4.64 -12.48 9.27
CA TYR A 126 5.92 -11.85 8.97
C TYR A 126 6.89 -11.85 10.13
N ASP A 127 6.44 -12.23 11.33
CA ASP A 127 7.27 -12.38 12.54
C ASP A 127 8.30 -11.24 12.70
N LEU A 128 7.78 -10.01 12.76
CA LEU A 128 8.60 -8.82 12.99
C LEU A 128 8.81 -8.63 14.49
N PRO A 129 9.99 -8.11 14.91
CA PRO A 129 10.24 -7.80 16.31
C PRO A 129 9.24 -6.77 16.82
N ASP A 130 8.86 -6.90 18.08
CA ASP A 130 8.08 -5.89 18.78
C ASP A 130 8.90 -4.61 18.91
N GLN A 131 8.45 -3.55 18.26
CA GLN A 131 9.08 -2.22 18.27
C GLN A 131 7.99 -1.14 18.29
N PRO A 132 8.27 0.06 18.84
CA PRO A 132 7.26 1.12 18.96
C PRO A 132 6.61 1.57 17.65
N ASN A 133 7.29 1.37 16.50
CA ASN A 133 6.79 1.70 15.17
C ASN A 133 6.24 0.48 14.40
N VAL A 134 6.10 -0.68 15.03
CA VAL A 134 5.53 -1.89 14.43
C VAL A 134 4.17 -2.17 15.05
N LEU A 135 3.12 -2.10 14.24
CA LEU A 135 1.75 -2.45 14.59
C LEU A 135 1.40 -3.79 13.95
N THR A 136 1.24 -4.82 14.77
CA THR A 136 0.78 -6.14 14.32
C THR A 136 -0.74 -6.20 14.39
N VAL A 137 -1.38 -6.40 13.24
CA VAL A 137 -2.82 -6.66 13.11
C VAL A 137 -3.05 -8.13 12.77
N ASP A 138 -4.18 -8.69 13.17
CA ASP A 138 -4.44 -10.14 13.02
C ASP A 138 -4.51 -10.59 11.55
N LEU A 139 -5.07 -9.75 10.68
CA LEU A 139 -5.37 -10.08 9.29
C LEU A 139 -4.98 -8.96 8.32
N PRO A 140 -4.70 -9.29 7.04
CA PRO A 140 -4.46 -8.28 6.00
C PRO A 140 -5.61 -7.28 5.87
N LEU A 141 -5.28 -6.02 5.61
CA LEU A 141 -6.26 -4.95 5.44
C LEU A 141 -7.13 -5.18 4.19
N HIS A 142 -8.41 -4.86 4.26
CA HIS A 142 -9.31 -4.93 3.11
C HIS A 142 -10.42 -3.87 3.18
N GLY A 143 -10.97 -3.51 2.03
CA GLY A 143 -12.08 -2.56 1.91
C GLY A 143 -13.47 -3.20 1.97
N LEU A 144 -13.58 -4.50 2.27
CA LEU A 144 -14.88 -5.17 2.35
C LEU A 144 -15.67 -4.66 3.56
N THR A 145 -16.80 -4.01 3.28
CA THR A 145 -17.81 -3.63 4.28
C THR A 145 -19.06 -4.48 4.09
N ARG A 146 -19.98 -4.43 5.07
CA ARG A 146 -21.25 -5.16 4.96
C ARG A 146 -22.05 -4.70 3.74
N GLU A 147 -22.05 -3.40 3.49
CA GLU A 147 -22.76 -2.76 2.39
C GLU A 147 -22.21 -3.24 1.03
N VAL A 148 -20.89 -3.30 0.88
CA VAL A 148 -20.25 -3.83 -0.35
C VAL A 148 -20.60 -5.30 -0.56
N LEU A 149 -20.61 -6.10 0.51
CA LEU A 149 -20.96 -7.53 0.44
C LEU A 149 -22.44 -7.75 0.10
N ASP A 150 -23.35 -6.96 0.67
CA ASP A 150 -24.78 -7.06 0.38
C ASP A 150 -25.09 -6.62 -1.06
N GLN A 151 -24.41 -5.58 -1.56
CA GLN A 151 -24.51 -5.17 -2.96
C GLN A 151 -24.03 -6.29 -3.89
N ALA A 152 -22.87 -6.88 -3.63
CA ALA A 152 -22.35 -8.00 -4.40
C ALA A 152 -23.28 -9.22 -4.33
N TYR A 153 -23.84 -9.54 -3.16
CA TYR A 153 -24.82 -10.61 -3.04
C TYR A 153 -26.03 -10.40 -3.96
N ASN A 154 -26.62 -9.21 -3.94
CA ASN A 154 -27.80 -8.90 -4.76
C ASN A 154 -27.51 -8.93 -6.26
N GLU A 155 -26.31 -8.53 -6.68
CA GLU A 155 -25.87 -8.60 -8.07
C GLU A 155 -25.67 -10.05 -8.54
N TRP A 156 -25.14 -10.91 -7.67
CA TRP A 156 -24.66 -12.24 -8.08
C TRP A 156 -25.61 -13.39 -7.77
N ILE A 157 -26.57 -13.23 -6.85
CA ILE A 157 -27.41 -14.34 -6.38
C ILE A 157 -28.21 -15.03 -7.50
N SER A 158 -28.70 -14.29 -8.50
CA SER A 158 -29.43 -14.84 -9.64
C SER A 158 -28.57 -15.76 -10.51
N HIS A 159 -27.26 -15.51 -10.58
CA HIS A 159 -26.31 -16.33 -11.34
C HIS A 159 -26.05 -17.68 -10.68
N PHE A 160 -26.28 -17.80 -9.37
CA PHE A 160 -25.98 -19.01 -8.60
C PHE A 160 -27.21 -19.73 -8.06
N SER A 161 -28.39 -19.10 -8.09
CA SER A 161 -29.62 -19.63 -7.52
C SER A 161 -30.05 -20.98 -8.10
N HIS A 162 -29.70 -21.25 -9.36
CA HIS A 162 -30.00 -22.51 -10.05
C HIS A 162 -29.06 -23.67 -9.66
N LEU A 163 -27.94 -23.40 -8.99
CA LEU A 163 -26.99 -24.44 -8.58
C LEU A 163 -27.47 -25.14 -7.31
N PRO A 164 -27.39 -26.49 -7.26
CA PRO A 164 -27.80 -27.26 -6.09
C PRO A 164 -26.89 -27.00 -4.88
N GLU A 165 -27.43 -27.21 -3.69
CA GLU A 165 -26.69 -27.12 -2.43
C GLU A 165 -26.10 -28.49 -2.01
N PRO A 166 -24.95 -28.53 -1.31
CA PRO A 166 -24.11 -27.39 -0.89
C PRO A 166 -23.23 -26.85 -2.02
N ARG A 167 -23.04 -25.52 -2.04
CA ARG A 167 -22.17 -24.83 -3.01
C ARG A 167 -20.76 -24.70 -2.45
N TRP A 168 -19.78 -24.99 -3.29
CA TRP A 168 -18.36 -24.86 -2.97
C TRP A 168 -17.75 -23.73 -3.78
N VAL A 169 -17.00 -22.85 -3.12
CA VAL A 169 -16.26 -21.76 -3.76
C VAL A 169 -14.79 -22.08 -3.64
N VAL A 170 -14.08 -22.03 -4.77
CA VAL A 170 -12.62 -22.13 -4.82
C VAL A 170 -12.07 -20.78 -5.24
N LEU A 171 -11.32 -20.14 -4.35
CA LEU A 171 -10.60 -18.90 -4.65
C LEU A 171 -9.19 -19.25 -5.08
N LEU A 172 -8.89 -19.06 -6.36
CA LEU A 172 -7.54 -19.19 -6.90
C LEU A 172 -6.88 -17.81 -6.88
N GLY A 173 -5.74 -17.71 -6.19
CA GLY A 173 -4.90 -16.52 -6.23
C GLY A 173 -4.33 -16.29 -7.64
N GLY A 174 -3.70 -15.13 -7.83
CA GLY A 174 -2.96 -14.86 -9.07
C GLY A 174 -1.58 -15.52 -9.11
N ASP A 175 -0.82 -15.24 -10.16
CA ASP A 175 0.55 -15.72 -10.31
C ASP A 175 1.41 -15.42 -9.07
N SER A 176 2.13 -16.43 -8.63
CA SER A 176 3.13 -16.36 -7.57
C SER A 176 4.48 -16.88 -8.10
N GLY A 177 5.56 -16.64 -7.36
CA GLY A 177 6.92 -17.02 -7.79
C GLY A 177 7.02 -18.45 -8.34
N PRO A 178 6.55 -19.48 -7.60
CA PRO A 178 6.59 -20.86 -8.08
C PRO A 178 5.37 -21.29 -8.93
N PHE A 179 4.29 -20.51 -8.98
CA PHE A 179 3.05 -20.91 -9.67
C PHE A 179 2.56 -19.81 -10.60
N VAL A 180 2.70 -20.03 -11.91
CA VAL A 180 2.25 -19.11 -12.96
C VAL A 180 1.12 -19.78 -13.74
N PHE A 181 -0.02 -19.11 -13.88
CA PHE A 181 -1.18 -19.61 -14.63
C PHE A 181 -1.06 -19.14 -16.09
N THR A 182 -0.33 -19.91 -16.90
CA THR A 182 -0.20 -19.74 -18.37
C THR A 182 -0.74 -20.94 -19.11
#